data_AF-A0A763VT92-F1
#
_entry.id   AF-A0A763VT92-F1
#
_cell.length_a   1.000
_cell.length_b   1.000
_cell.length_c   1.000
_cell.angle_alpha   90.00
_cell.angle_beta   90.00
_cell.angle_gamma   90.00
#
_symmetry.space_group_name_H-M   'P 1'
#
loop_
_entity.id
_entity.type
_entity.pdbx_description
1 polymer ?
#
loop_
_entity_poly.entity_id
_entity_poly.type
_entity_poly.pdbx_seq_one_letter_code
_entity_poly.pdbx_strand_id
1 'polypeptide(L)'
;VSTTAEGAQRRLAEYIQQVDEEVAKELEVDLKDNITLQTKTLQESLETQEVVAQEQKDLRIKQIEEALRYADEAKITQPQIQQTQDVTQDTMFLLGSDALKSMIQNEATRPLVFSPAYYQTKQTLLDIKNLKVTADTVHVYRYVMKPTLPVRRDSPKTAITLVLAVLLGGMIGAGIVLGRNALRSYKPKAL
;
A
#
# COMPACT_ATOMS: atom_id res chain seq x y z
N VAL A 1 0.91 34.76 -0.32
CA VAL A 1 0.03 35.94 -0.43
C VAL A 1 0.19 36.56 -1.82
N SER A 2 -0.84 36.52 -2.66
CA SER A 2 -0.86 37.13 -4.00
C SER A 2 -1.45 38.53 -3.96
N THR A 3 -0.94 39.42 -4.82
CA THR A 3 -1.34 40.83 -4.88
C THR A 3 -2.46 41.09 -5.91
N THR A 4 -2.73 40.14 -6.82
CA THR A 4 -3.73 40.22 -7.88
C THR A 4 -4.69 39.01 -7.84
N ALA A 5 -5.91 39.19 -8.36
CA ALA A 5 -6.93 38.14 -8.41
C ALA A 5 -6.46 36.93 -9.24
N GLU A 6 -5.91 37.20 -10.42
CA GLU A 6 -5.35 36.16 -11.31
C GLU A 6 -4.13 35.46 -10.68
N GLY A 7 -3.26 36.22 -10.01
CA GLY A 7 -2.13 35.65 -9.27
C GLY A 7 -2.56 34.78 -8.08
N ALA A 8 -3.71 35.06 -7.46
CA ALA A 8 -4.27 34.21 -6.40
C ALA A 8 -4.77 32.87 -6.95
N GLN A 9 -5.53 32.93 -8.05
CA GLN A 9 -6.06 31.74 -8.70
C GLN A 9 -4.93 30.86 -9.22
N ARG A 10 -3.95 31.45 -9.90
CA ARG A 10 -2.80 30.74 -10.47
C ARG A 10 -1.96 30.08 -9.39
N ARG A 11 -1.58 30.82 -8.33
CA ARG A 11 -0.80 30.23 -7.22
C ARG A 11 -1.54 29.11 -6.51
N LEU A 12 -2.86 29.23 -6.33
CA LEU A 12 -3.64 28.14 -5.73
C LEU A 12 -3.62 26.89 -6.61
N ALA A 13 -3.78 27.05 -7.93
CA ALA A 13 -3.67 25.94 -8.86
C ALA A 13 -2.26 25.32 -8.87
N GLU A 14 -1.21 26.16 -8.89
CA GLU A 14 0.20 25.72 -8.84
C GLU A 14 0.50 24.97 -7.54
N TYR A 15 0.04 25.44 -6.38
CA TYR A 15 0.23 24.73 -5.10
C TYR A 15 -0.51 23.39 -5.05
N ILE A 16 -1.75 23.34 -5.55
CA ILE A 16 -2.50 22.07 -5.61
C ILE A 16 -1.77 21.08 -6.53
N GLN A 17 -1.29 21.54 -7.68
CA GLN A 17 -0.53 20.72 -8.62
C GLN A 17 0.80 20.25 -8.02
N GLN A 18 1.54 21.14 -7.34
CA GLN A 18 2.80 20.80 -6.69
C GLN A 18 2.61 19.71 -5.63
N VAL A 19 1.58 19.85 -4.78
CA VAL A 19 1.29 18.85 -3.74
C VAL A 19 0.82 17.54 -4.38
N ASP A 20 0.04 17.58 -5.46
CA ASP A 20 -0.37 16.36 -6.18
C ASP A 20 0.82 15.62 -6.80
N GLU A 21 1.74 16.34 -7.44
CA GLU A 21 2.96 15.76 -8.00
C GLU A 21 3.87 15.16 -6.92
N GLU A 22 3.98 15.83 -5.77
CA GLU A 22 4.75 15.35 -4.63
C GLU A 22 4.15 14.06 -4.06
N VAL A 23 2.84 14.03 -3.81
CA VAL A 23 2.16 12.83 -3.28
C VAL A 23 2.12 11.70 -4.31
N ALA A 24 1.92 11.99 -5.59
CA ALA A 24 1.97 10.98 -6.65
C ALA A 24 3.35 10.31 -6.72
N LYS A 25 4.42 11.09 -6.57
CA LYS A 25 5.79 10.57 -6.52
C LYS A 25 6.05 9.73 -5.27
N GLU A 26 5.62 10.19 -4.09
CA GLU A 26 5.73 9.41 -2.86
C GLU A 26 4.98 8.08 -2.98
N LEU A 27 3.75 8.10 -3.51
CA LEU A 27 2.96 6.90 -3.69
C LEU A 27 3.57 5.94 -4.70
N GLU A 28 4.20 6.45 -5.77
CA GLU A 28 4.92 5.60 -6.73
C GLU A 28 6.09 4.87 -6.06
N VAL A 29 6.86 5.56 -5.22
CA VAL A 29 7.96 4.97 -4.45
C VAL A 29 7.41 3.93 -3.48
N ASP A 30 6.41 4.28 -2.68
CA ASP A 30 5.79 3.37 -1.72
C ASP A 30 5.21 2.12 -2.40
N LEU A 31 4.58 2.28 -3.57
CA LEU A 31 4.02 1.17 -4.31
C LEU A 31 5.12 0.26 -4.87
N LYS A 32 6.22 0.81 -5.38
CA LYS A 32 7.39 0.02 -5.83
C LYS A 32 8.05 -0.74 -4.68
N ASP A 33 8.17 -0.11 -3.52
CA ASP A 33 8.76 -0.72 -2.33
C ASP A 33 7.87 -1.86 -1.83
N ASN A 34 6.55 -1.64 -1.76
CA ASN A 34 5.59 -2.69 -1.41
C ASN A 34 5.60 -3.85 -2.41
N ILE A 35 5.65 -3.58 -3.71
CA ILE A 35 5.75 -4.63 -4.75
C ILE A 35 7.04 -5.42 -4.58
N THR A 36 8.16 -4.76 -4.32
CA THR A 36 9.46 -5.41 -4.12
C THR A 36 9.44 -6.30 -2.88
N LEU A 37 8.92 -5.78 -1.76
CA LEU A 37 8.77 -6.52 -0.53
C LEU A 37 7.86 -7.74 -0.71
N GLN A 38 6.67 -7.54 -1.29
CA GLN A 38 5.71 -8.61 -1.53
C GLN A 38 6.28 -9.68 -2.47
N THR A 39 6.99 -9.28 -3.52
CA THR A 39 7.67 -10.20 -4.45
C THR A 39 8.68 -11.06 -3.71
N LYS A 40 9.50 -10.45 -2.84
CA LYS A 40 10.48 -11.17 -2.02
C LYS A 40 9.79 -12.16 -1.08
N THR A 41 8.76 -11.72 -0.37
CA THR A 41 8.00 -12.59 0.55
C THR A 41 7.35 -13.77 -0.17
N LEU A 42 6.75 -13.55 -1.35
CA LEU A 42 6.17 -14.64 -2.14
C LEU A 42 7.25 -15.61 -2.65
N GLN A 43 8.42 -15.11 -3.02
CA GLN A 43 9.55 -15.94 -3.45
C GLN A 43 10.08 -16.81 -2.30
N GLU A 44 10.27 -16.23 -1.12
CA GLU A 44 10.66 -16.98 0.10
C GLU A 44 9.59 -18.01 0.49
N SER A 45 8.31 -17.68 0.31
CA SER A 45 7.21 -18.62 0.53
C SER A 45 7.26 -19.80 -0.45
N LEU A 46 7.53 -19.56 -1.73
CA LEU A 46 7.68 -20.63 -2.72
C LEU A 46 8.87 -21.54 -2.39
N GLU A 47 10.01 -20.97 -2.02
CA GLU A 47 11.20 -21.74 -1.61
C GLU A 47 10.90 -22.62 -0.38
N THR A 48 10.21 -22.07 0.62
CA THR A 48 9.78 -22.83 1.80
C THR A 48 8.84 -23.97 1.41
N GLN A 49 7.90 -23.73 0.50
CA GLN A 49 6.99 -24.76 0.00
C GLN A 49 7.71 -25.84 -0.81
N GLU A 50 8.78 -25.50 -1.52
CA GLU A 50 9.64 -26.45 -2.21
C GLU A 50 10.40 -27.37 -1.25
N VAL A 51 10.95 -26.80 -0.17
CA VAL A 51 11.57 -27.59 0.90
C VAL A 51 10.56 -28.53 1.55
N VAL A 52 9.36 -28.05 1.89
CA VAL A 52 8.30 -28.89 2.47
C VAL A 52 7.88 -30.01 1.50
N ALA A 53 7.76 -29.72 0.21
CA ALA A 53 7.44 -30.74 -0.80
C ALA A 53 8.55 -31.79 -0.92
N GLN A 54 9.82 -31.38 -0.79
CA GLN A 54 10.97 -32.29 -0.77
C GLN A 54 10.94 -33.18 0.48
N GLU A 55 10.69 -32.62 1.67
CA GLU A 55 10.58 -33.41 2.90
C GLU A 55 9.42 -34.43 2.83
N GLN A 56 8.28 -34.06 2.24
CA GLN A 56 7.16 -34.97 2.01
C GLN A 56 7.54 -36.10 1.04
N LYS A 57 8.29 -35.78 -0.02
CA LYS A 57 8.83 -36.80 -0.93
C LYS A 57 9.78 -37.74 -0.19
N ASP A 58 10.73 -37.22 0.57
CA ASP A 58 11.72 -38.00 1.31
C ASP A 58 11.04 -38.91 2.36
N LEU A 59 10.03 -38.41 3.05
CA LEU A 59 9.20 -39.20 3.97
C LEU A 59 8.50 -40.35 3.23
N ARG A 60 7.93 -40.07 2.07
CA ARG A 60 7.28 -41.09 1.24
C ARG A 60 8.25 -42.18 0.79
N ILE A 61 9.50 -41.84 0.46
CA ILE A 61 10.53 -42.85 0.14
C ILE A 61 10.71 -43.80 1.32
N LYS A 62 10.89 -43.27 2.53
CA LYS A 62 11.04 -44.07 3.75
C LYS A 62 9.83 -44.97 4.01
N GLN A 63 8.62 -44.47 3.78
CA GLN A 63 7.40 -45.27 3.90
C GLN A 63 7.36 -46.43 2.88
N ILE A 64 7.78 -46.19 1.64
CA ILE A 64 7.87 -47.23 0.60
C ILE A 64 8.95 -48.26 0.97
N GLU A 65 10.09 -47.83 1.52
CA GLU A 65 11.15 -48.72 2.02
C GLU A 65 10.66 -49.62 3.16
N GLU A 66 9.92 -49.08 4.12
CA GLU A 66 9.29 -49.87 5.20
C GLU A 66 8.25 -50.86 4.65
N ALA A 67 7.38 -50.41 3.75
CA ALA A 67 6.38 -51.26 3.10
C ALA A 67 7.03 -52.39 2.29
N LEU A 68 8.19 -52.13 1.66
CA LEU A 68 8.95 -53.15 0.94
C LEU A 68 9.43 -54.26 1.89
N ARG A 69 9.92 -53.90 3.08
CA ARG A 69 10.34 -54.90 4.08
C ARG A 69 9.17 -55.80 4.49
N TYR A 70 7.99 -55.23 4.72
CA TYR A 70 6.80 -56.01 5.04
C TYR A 70 6.35 -56.90 3.88
N ALA A 71 6.42 -56.40 2.64
CA ALA A 71 6.08 -57.19 1.45
C ALA A 71 7.05 -58.37 1.25
N ASP A 72 8.35 -58.15 1.46
CA ASP A 72 9.38 -59.20 1.36
C ASP A 72 9.21 -60.27 2.46
N GLU A 73 8.93 -59.87 3.71
CA GLU A 73 8.66 -60.81 4.82
C GLU A 73 7.37 -61.61 4.61
N ALA A 74 6.31 -60.98 4.09
CA ALA A 74 5.04 -61.61 3.77
C ALA A 74 5.07 -62.40 2.44
N LYS A 75 6.18 -62.36 1.68
CA LYS A 75 6.35 -62.98 0.36
C LYS A 75 5.32 -62.52 -0.68
N ILE A 76 4.92 -61.25 -0.61
CA ILE A 76 4.00 -60.63 -1.56
C ILE A 76 4.82 -59.99 -2.68
N THR A 77 4.91 -60.68 -3.81
CA THR A 77 5.67 -60.21 -4.99
C THR A 77 4.79 -59.44 -5.97
N GLN A 78 3.56 -59.91 -6.20
CA GLN A 78 2.59 -59.27 -7.10
C GLN A 78 1.53 -58.47 -6.34
N PRO A 79 0.95 -57.43 -6.95
CA PRO A 79 -0.12 -56.64 -6.34
C PRO A 79 -1.32 -57.52 -5.97
N GLN A 80 -1.77 -57.43 -4.72
CA GLN A 80 -2.96 -58.12 -4.20
C GLN A 80 -4.20 -57.21 -4.14
N ILE A 81 -4.06 -55.96 -4.60
CA ILE A 81 -5.13 -54.97 -4.66
C ILE A 81 -5.93 -55.10 -5.97
N GLN A 82 -7.25 -55.32 -5.85
CA GLN A 82 -8.17 -55.42 -7.00
C GLN A 82 -8.81 -54.07 -7.36
N GLN A 83 -8.69 -53.06 -6.50
CA GLN A 83 -9.24 -51.72 -6.70
C GLN A 83 -8.20 -50.66 -6.35
N THR A 84 -8.22 -49.54 -7.07
CA THR A 84 -7.43 -48.35 -6.78
C THR A 84 -8.07 -47.57 -5.62
N GLN A 85 -8.02 -48.14 -4.42
CA GLN A 85 -8.25 -47.36 -3.20
C GLN A 85 -6.97 -46.59 -2.85
N ASP A 86 -7.13 -45.51 -2.09
CA ASP A 86 -5.99 -44.72 -1.62
C ASP A 86 -5.04 -45.63 -0.84
N VAL A 87 -3.82 -45.77 -1.36
CA VAL A 87 -2.77 -46.57 -0.76
C VAL A 87 -2.24 -45.81 0.46
N THR A 88 -2.63 -46.28 1.64
CA THR A 88 -2.10 -45.78 2.92
C THR A 88 -0.80 -46.49 3.28
N GLN A 89 -0.04 -45.94 4.24
CA GLN A 89 1.22 -46.57 4.71
C GLN A 89 0.99 -48.03 5.16
N ASP A 90 -0.11 -48.31 5.85
CA ASP A 90 -0.43 -49.65 6.36
C ASP A 90 -0.85 -50.64 5.27
N THR A 91 -1.25 -50.18 4.09
CA THR A 91 -1.72 -51.04 2.99
C THR A 91 -0.75 -51.08 1.81
N MET A 92 0.32 -50.28 1.86
CA MET A 92 1.29 -50.12 0.77
C MET A 92 2.05 -51.40 0.43
N PHE A 93 2.23 -52.30 1.40
CA PHE A 93 2.87 -53.60 1.18
C PHE A 93 2.06 -54.52 0.22
N LEU A 94 0.75 -54.27 0.06
CA LEU A 94 -0.12 -55.03 -0.85
C LEU A 94 0.15 -54.74 -2.33
N LEU A 95 0.92 -53.69 -2.66
CA LEU A 95 1.40 -53.45 -4.03
C LEU A 95 2.42 -54.49 -4.50
N GLY A 96 3.05 -55.21 -3.57
CA GLY A 96 4.07 -56.22 -3.87
C GLY A 96 5.47 -55.64 -4.00
N SER A 97 6.47 -56.46 -3.70
CA SER A 97 7.86 -56.04 -3.60
C SER A 97 8.49 -55.59 -4.93
N ASP A 98 8.06 -56.15 -6.06
CA ASP A 98 8.57 -55.75 -7.39
C ASP A 98 8.18 -54.31 -7.74
N ALA A 99 6.92 -53.95 -7.48
CA ALA A 99 6.41 -52.59 -7.70
C ALA A 99 7.08 -51.59 -6.75
N LEU A 100 7.21 -51.93 -5.46
CA LEU A 100 7.82 -51.07 -4.45
C LEU A 100 9.31 -50.83 -4.73
N LYS A 101 10.07 -51.85 -5.16
CA LYS A 101 11.47 -51.69 -5.61
C LYS A 101 11.59 -50.75 -6.80
N SER A 102 10.70 -50.89 -7.78
CA SER A 102 10.66 -49.99 -8.95
C SER A 102 10.32 -48.56 -8.54
N MET A 103 9.39 -48.37 -7.59
CA MET A 103 9.07 -47.05 -7.06
C MET A 103 10.30 -46.42 -6.42
N ILE A 104 11.01 -47.09 -5.51
CA ILE A 104 12.23 -46.56 -4.88
C ILE A 104 13.29 -46.18 -5.92
N GLN A 105 13.53 -47.03 -6.92
CA GLN A 105 14.52 -46.77 -7.97
C GLN A 105 14.17 -45.52 -8.81
N ASN A 106 12.88 -45.32 -9.09
CA ASN A 106 12.43 -44.22 -9.95
C ASN A 106 12.00 -42.98 -9.16
N GLU A 107 11.86 -43.05 -7.84
CA GLU A 107 11.41 -41.95 -6.98
C GLU A 107 12.37 -40.76 -7.04
N ALA A 108 13.67 -41.01 -7.20
CA ALA A 108 14.67 -39.97 -7.42
C ALA A 108 14.32 -39.06 -8.62
N THR A 109 13.81 -39.64 -9.71
CA THR A 109 13.41 -38.93 -10.93
C THR A 109 11.99 -38.38 -10.90
N ARG A 110 11.19 -38.74 -9.88
CA ARG A 110 9.80 -38.31 -9.78
C ARG A 110 9.71 -36.80 -9.48
N PRO A 111 8.91 -36.02 -10.23
CA PRO A 111 8.69 -34.61 -9.95
C PRO A 111 8.10 -34.39 -8.56
N LEU A 112 8.42 -33.24 -7.96
CA LEU A 112 7.78 -32.81 -6.73
C LEU A 112 6.30 -32.56 -6.97
N VAL A 113 5.47 -33.03 -6.04
CA VAL A 113 4.03 -32.79 -6.05
C VAL A 113 3.76 -31.62 -5.12
N PHE A 114 3.29 -30.52 -5.69
CA PHE A 114 2.96 -29.32 -4.93
C PHE A 114 1.48 -29.25 -4.56
N SER A 115 1.20 -28.59 -3.44
CA SER A 115 -0.18 -28.28 -3.03
C SER A 115 -0.81 -27.21 -3.94
N PRO A 116 -2.15 -27.07 -3.95
CA PRO A 116 -2.82 -25.99 -4.67
C PRO A 116 -2.32 -24.59 -4.27
N ALA A 117 -1.90 -24.41 -3.01
CA ALA A 117 -1.39 -23.15 -2.49
C ALA A 117 -0.09 -22.69 -3.18
N TYR A 118 0.75 -23.63 -3.62
CA TYR A 118 1.97 -23.30 -4.37
C TYR A 118 1.65 -22.66 -5.71
N TYR A 119 0.71 -23.24 -6.45
CA TYR A 119 0.27 -22.70 -7.73
C TYR A 119 -0.42 -21.34 -7.57
N GLN A 120 -1.22 -21.16 -6.51
CA GLN A 120 -1.80 -19.86 -6.19
C GLN A 120 -0.74 -18.80 -5.88
N THR A 121 0.27 -19.15 -5.07
CA THR A 121 1.38 -18.26 -4.72
C THR A 121 2.18 -17.88 -5.97
N LYS A 122 2.45 -18.85 -6.84
CA LYS A 122 3.15 -18.66 -8.12
C LYS A 122 2.35 -17.78 -9.08
N GLN A 123 1.03 -17.96 -9.14
CA GLN A 123 0.14 -17.11 -9.93
C GLN A 123 0.21 -15.66 -9.44
N THR A 124 0.04 -15.42 -8.15
CA THR A 124 0.13 -14.07 -7.56
C THR A 124 1.48 -13.42 -7.83
N LEU A 125 2.58 -14.19 -7.75
CA LEU A 125 3.92 -13.69 -8.08
C LEU A 125 4.03 -13.25 -9.55
N LEU A 126 3.44 -14.00 -10.48
CA LEU A 126 3.41 -13.64 -11.90
C LEU A 126 2.54 -12.40 -12.13
N ASP A 127 1.39 -12.31 -11.47
CA ASP A 127 0.49 -11.16 -11.57
C ASP A 127 1.17 -9.88 -11.10
N ILE A 128 1.89 -9.93 -9.96
CA ILE A 128 2.66 -8.80 -9.44
C ILE A 128 3.80 -8.40 -10.38
N LYS A 129 4.53 -9.37 -10.94
CA LYS A 129 5.61 -9.08 -11.92
C LYS A 129 5.10 -8.45 -13.21
N ASN A 130 3.87 -8.76 -13.60
CA ASN A 130 3.23 -8.21 -14.80
C ASN A 130 2.55 -6.86 -14.54
N LEU A 131 2.46 -6.42 -13.28
CA LEU A 131 1.85 -5.15 -12.91
C LEU A 131 2.71 -3.99 -13.43
N LYS A 132 2.18 -3.23 -14.38
CA LYS A 132 2.79 -1.99 -14.84
C LYS A 132 2.27 -0.85 -13.97
N VAL A 133 3.09 -0.40 -13.03
CA VAL A 133 2.79 0.80 -12.23
C VAL A 133 3.10 2.02 -13.08
N THR A 134 2.06 2.71 -13.55
CA THR A 134 2.18 4.03 -14.18
C THR A 134 1.74 5.10 -13.19
N ALA A 135 2.62 6.07 -12.91
CA ALA A 135 2.31 7.20 -12.03
C ALA A 135 1.07 7.98 -12.50
N ASP A 136 0.83 8.01 -13.81
CA ASP A 136 -0.26 8.77 -14.45
C ASP A 136 -1.67 8.29 -14.09
N THR A 137 -1.82 7.11 -13.49
CA THR A 137 -3.14 6.53 -13.15
C THR A 137 -3.60 6.81 -11.73
N VAL A 138 -2.75 7.36 -10.86
CA VAL A 138 -3.13 7.61 -9.47
C VAL A 138 -3.35 9.10 -9.24
N HIS A 139 -4.62 9.49 -9.16
CA HIS A 139 -5.01 10.84 -8.74
C HIS A 139 -5.41 10.83 -7.27
N VAL A 140 -4.72 11.63 -6.46
CA VAL A 140 -4.94 11.69 -5.00
C VAL A 140 -6.16 12.56 -4.66
N TYR A 141 -6.59 13.40 -5.60
CA TYR A 141 -7.73 14.29 -5.43
C TYR A 141 -8.55 14.39 -6.72
N ARG A 142 -9.79 14.89 -6.57
CA ARG A 142 -10.68 15.19 -7.68
C ARG A 142 -11.29 16.57 -7.50
N TYR A 143 -11.18 17.43 -8.51
CA TYR A 143 -11.85 18.72 -8.48
C TYR A 143 -13.37 18.54 -8.50
N VAL A 144 -14.03 19.00 -7.43
CA VAL A 144 -15.48 19.26 -7.44
C VAL A 144 -15.76 20.64 -8.05
N MET A 145 -14.86 21.60 -7.81
CA MET A 145 -14.86 22.92 -8.44
C MET A 145 -13.41 23.39 -8.63
N LYS A 146 -13.10 23.98 -9.78
CA LYS A 146 -11.77 24.52 -10.07
C LYS A 146 -11.51 25.80 -9.24
N PRO A 147 -10.25 26.16 -8.97
CA PRO A 147 -9.89 27.43 -8.34
C PRO A 147 -10.60 28.61 -9.02
N THR A 148 -11.40 29.35 -8.24
CA THR A 148 -12.21 30.47 -8.77
C THR A 148 -11.40 31.76 -8.81
N LEU A 149 -11.71 32.61 -9.78
CA LEU A 149 -11.15 33.96 -9.87
C LEU A 149 -11.94 34.88 -8.91
N PRO A 150 -11.30 35.48 -7.88
CA PRO A 150 -12.02 36.30 -6.91
C PRO A 150 -12.47 37.62 -7.53
N VAL A 151 -13.79 37.84 -7.56
CA VAL A 151 -14.42 39.07 -8.12
C VAL A 151 -14.25 40.26 -7.18
N ARG A 152 -14.17 40.02 -5.87
CA ARG A 152 -13.99 41.06 -4.85
C ARG A 152 -12.75 40.74 -4.02
N ARG A 153 -11.93 41.76 -3.77
CA ARG A 153 -10.75 41.63 -2.91
C ARG A 153 -11.20 41.50 -1.46
N ASP A 154 -10.56 40.60 -0.72
CA ASP A 154 -10.97 40.30 0.65
C ASP A 154 -10.61 41.44 1.62
N SER A 155 -9.47 42.11 1.42
CA SER A 155 -9.02 43.23 2.26
C SER A 155 -8.01 44.18 1.58
N PRO A 156 -7.85 45.41 2.10
CA PRO A 156 -8.80 46.18 2.91
C PRO A 156 -10.16 46.42 2.23
N LYS A 157 -11.22 46.42 3.04
CA LYS A 157 -12.57 46.81 2.61
C LYS A 157 -12.69 48.34 2.68
N THR A 158 -12.77 48.98 1.52
CA THR A 158 -12.76 50.45 1.37
C THR A 158 -13.78 51.15 2.28
N ALA A 159 -15.00 50.61 2.37
CA ALA A 159 -16.04 51.17 3.24
C ALA A 159 -15.64 51.18 4.72
N ILE A 160 -15.12 50.06 5.24
CA ILE A 160 -14.70 49.95 6.65
C ILE A 160 -13.50 50.86 6.90
N THR A 161 -12.52 50.87 5.99
CA THR A 161 -11.34 51.74 6.15
C THR A 161 -11.71 53.22 6.14
N LEU A 162 -12.70 53.61 5.33
CA LEU A 162 -13.15 55.00 5.25
C LEU A 162 -13.90 55.41 6.53
N VAL A 163 -14.81 54.57 7.03
CA VAL A 163 -15.50 54.81 8.30
C VAL A 163 -14.51 54.93 9.46
N LEU A 164 -13.54 54.02 9.54
CA LEU A 164 -12.50 54.08 10.57
C LEU A 164 -11.64 55.34 10.44
N ALA A 165 -11.25 55.74 9.22
CA ALA A 165 -10.49 56.95 8.99
C ALA A 165 -11.25 58.21 9.44
N VAL A 166 -12.56 58.28 9.17
CA VAL A 166 -13.42 59.40 9.59
C VAL A 166 -13.58 59.45 11.11
N LEU A 167 -13.82 58.31 11.76
CA LEU A 167 -13.93 58.23 13.23
C LEU A 167 -12.63 58.67 13.90
N LEU A 168 -11.48 58.18 13.41
CA LEU A 168 -10.17 58.53 13.96
C LEU A 168 -9.87 60.02 13.74
N GLY A 169 -10.15 60.56 12.55
CA GLY A 169 -10.00 61.98 12.24
C GLY A 169 -10.90 62.87 13.10
N GLY A 170 -12.14 62.44 13.34
CA GLY A 170 -13.08 63.14 14.22
C GLY A 170 -12.61 63.19 15.68
N MET A 171 -12.11 62.07 16.21
CA MET A 171 -11.54 62.02 17.57
C MET A 171 -10.34 62.95 17.73
N ILE A 172 -9.42 62.93 16.76
CA ILE A 172 -8.22 63.79 16.78
C ILE A 172 -8.63 65.27 16.68
N GLY A 173 -9.54 65.61 15.77
CA GLY A 173 -10.06 66.98 15.62
C GLY A 173 -10.74 67.50 16.89
N ALA A 174 -11.58 66.68 17.51
CA ALA A 174 -12.23 67.02 18.78
C ALA A 174 -11.20 67.22 19.91
N GLY A 175 -10.18 66.37 20.00
CA GLY A 175 -9.08 66.51 20.97
C GLY A 175 -8.33 67.84 20.82
N ILE A 176 -8.03 68.27 19.59
CA ILE A 176 -7.34 69.55 19.32
C ILE A 176 -8.21 70.75 19.75
N VAL A 177 -9.50 70.74 19.40
CA VAL A 177 -10.42 71.83 19.75
C VAL A 177 -10.63 71.92 21.26
N LEU A 178 -10.86 70.79 21.93
CA LEU A 178 -11.02 70.74 23.38
C LEU A 178 -9.75 71.14 24.10
N GLY A 179 -8.57 70.67 23.66
CA GLY A 179 -7.29 71.07 24.22
C GLY A 179 -7.04 72.57 24.09
N ARG A 180 -7.32 73.14 22.90
CA ARG A 180 -7.22 74.58 22.68
C ARG A 180 -8.21 75.38 23.54
N ASN A 181 -9.44 74.89 23.68
CA ASN A 181 -10.45 75.53 24.51
C ASN A 181 -10.13 75.44 26.01
N ALA A 182 -9.64 74.30 26.48
CA ALA A 182 -9.23 74.09 27.86
C ALA A 182 -8.05 75.01 28.23
N LEU A 183 -7.02 75.10 27.39
CA LEU A 183 -5.91 76.04 27.59
C LEU A 183 -6.37 77.50 27.62
N ARG A 184 -7.35 77.86 26.79
CA ARG A 184 -7.92 79.22 26.74
C ARG A 184 -8.86 79.52 27.91
N SER A 185 -9.53 78.51 28.44
CA SER A 185 -10.47 78.58 29.57
C SER A 185 -9.80 78.30 30.91
N TYR A 186 -8.49 77.98 30.90
CA TYR A 186 -7.70 77.77 32.10
C TYR A 186 -7.44 79.12 32.78
N LYS A 187 -8.37 79.52 33.65
CA LYS A 187 -8.07 80.55 34.65
C LYS A 187 -7.16 79.90 35.70
N PRO A 188 -5.97 80.44 35.99
CA PRO A 188 -5.17 79.93 37.08
C PRO A 188 -6.01 80.02 38.36
N LYS A 189 -6.18 78.90 39.05
CA LYS A 189 -6.80 78.88 40.37
C LYS A 189 -5.94 79.78 41.27
N ALA A 190 -6.51 80.89 41.73
CA ALA A 190 -5.88 81.71 42.76
C ALA A 190 -5.74 80.85 44.02
N LEU A 191 -4.51 80.78 44.54
CA LEU A 191 -4.18 80.26 45.87
C LEU A 191 -4.76 81.18 46.95
#